data_AF-A0A3B9ETL6-F1
#
_entry.id   AF-A0A3B9ETL6-F1
#
_cell.length_a   1.000
_cell.length_b   1.000
_cell.length_c   1.000
_cell.angle_alpha   90.00
_cell.angle_beta   90.00
_cell.angle_gamma   90.00
#
_symmetry.space_group_name_H-M   'P 1'
#
loop_
_entity.id
_entity.type
_entity.pdbx_description
1 polymer ?
#
loop_
_entity_poly.entity_id
_entity_poly.type
_entity_poly.pdbx_seq_one_letter_code
_entity_poly.pdbx_strand_id
1 'polypeptide(L)'
;MHSRISHFLKSLGPGVLFASTCIGVSHLVQSTRAGALYGFGLLWAVILANVLKYPFFEYGSRYANIKGKSIIDGYRDTGRWVLWLYFLIVLSSMFFVAAAVGAVTAAFMDNLLGISRWVSSPGNWLPTAGLFAICITVLLIGAYKVLDSLIKIIGSVLLISTLVAFVLTLFNGPVSESPFTFFDTSVFDPKQSGFLFLIALMGWMPTALDLSAWNSLWTLERIKQTGYHPTLKETIDEFGFGYWTSAILAPCFLLLGAYLIYG
;
A
#
# COMPACT_ATOMS: atom_id res chain seq x y z
N MET A 1 1.89 -32.48 10.55
CA MET A 1 1.11 -31.37 9.94
C MET A 1 0.58 -30.36 10.96
N HIS A 2 0.04 -30.80 12.11
CA HIS A 2 -0.50 -29.88 13.13
C HIS A 2 0.51 -28.86 13.71
N SER A 3 1.81 -29.20 13.85
CA SER A 3 2.80 -28.23 14.38
C SER A 3 3.14 -27.11 13.40
N ARG A 4 3.35 -27.39 12.11
CA ARG A 4 3.70 -26.35 11.11
C ARG A 4 2.61 -25.30 10.94
N ILE A 5 1.34 -25.70 10.92
CA ILE A 5 0.22 -24.75 10.84
C ILE A 5 0.12 -23.92 12.11
N SER A 6 0.28 -24.54 13.29
CA SER A 6 0.29 -23.82 14.57
C SER A 6 1.45 -22.81 14.64
N HIS A 7 2.63 -23.17 14.16
CA HIS A 7 3.81 -22.30 14.14
C HIS A 7 3.61 -21.13 13.16
N PHE A 8 3.07 -21.41 11.97
CA PHE A 8 2.74 -20.39 10.99
C PHE A 8 1.70 -19.40 11.54
N LEU A 9 0.65 -19.88 12.22
CA LEU A 9 -0.34 -19.01 12.87
C LEU A 9 0.27 -18.14 13.98
N LYS A 10 1.27 -18.66 14.70
CA LYS A 10 2.01 -17.88 15.70
C LYS A 10 2.90 -16.81 15.04
N SER A 11 3.54 -17.10 13.90
CA SER A 11 4.33 -16.10 13.17
C SER A 11 3.48 -15.10 12.39
N LEU A 12 2.25 -15.45 12.01
CA LEU A 12 1.36 -14.63 11.19
C LEU A 12 1.04 -13.28 11.85
N GLY A 13 1.29 -12.20 11.13
CA GLY A 13 1.02 -10.83 11.58
C GLY A 13 1.76 -9.80 10.75
N PRO A 14 3.11 -9.75 10.80
CA PRO A 14 3.90 -8.74 10.09
C PRO A 14 3.63 -8.70 8.59
N GLY A 15 3.59 -9.85 7.90
CA GLY A 15 3.27 -9.92 6.48
C GLY A 15 1.85 -9.48 6.16
N VAL A 16 0.87 -9.82 7.01
CA VAL A 16 -0.52 -9.40 6.83
C VAL A 16 -0.69 -7.89 7.06
N LEU A 17 -0.01 -7.33 8.07
CA LEU A 17 0.04 -5.89 8.30
C LEU A 17 0.71 -5.15 7.13
N PHE A 18 1.78 -5.71 6.58
CA PHE A 18 2.39 -5.17 5.37
C PHE A 18 1.39 -5.15 4.20
N ALA A 19 0.72 -6.27 3.93
CA ALA A 19 -0.27 -6.36 2.87
C ALA A 19 -1.40 -5.34 3.05
N SER A 20 -1.92 -5.17 4.27
CA SER A 20 -2.99 -4.22 4.54
C SER A 20 -2.58 -2.76 4.32
N THR A 21 -1.32 -2.40 4.60
CA THR A 21 -0.81 -1.05 4.29
C THR A 21 -0.65 -0.79 2.79
N CYS A 22 -0.44 -1.84 2.00
CA CYS A 22 -0.30 -1.73 0.55
C CYS A 22 -1.66 -1.60 -0.14
N ILE A 23 -2.70 -2.27 0.37
CA ILE A 23 -4.06 -2.22 -0.20
C ILE A 23 -4.74 -0.88 0.18
N GLY A 24 -4.32 0.17 -0.51
CA GLY A 24 -4.77 1.55 -0.32
C GLY A 24 -4.42 2.38 -1.55
N VAL A 25 -3.73 3.51 -1.36
CA VAL A 25 -3.40 4.44 -2.47
C VAL A 25 -2.61 3.78 -3.60
N SER A 26 -1.65 2.90 -3.31
CA SER A 26 -0.88 2.23 -4.39
C SER A 26 -1.76 1.32 -5.24
N HIS A 27 -2.58 0.49 -4.64
CA HIS A 27 -3.38 -0.50 -5.35
C HIS A 27 -4.69 0.11 -5.88
N LEU A 28 -5.53 0.62 -4.99
CA LEU A 28 -6.86 1.12 -5.32
C LEU A 28 -6.83 2.39 -6.18
N VAL A 29 -5.82 3.24 -6.02
CA VAL A 29 -5.72 4.48 -6.81
C VAL A 29 -4.70 4.34 -7.92
N GLN A 30 -3.43 4.05 -7.62
CA GLN A 30 -2.38 4.13 -8.63
C GLN A 30 -2.45 2.99 -9.65
N SER A 31 -2.61 1.73 -9.25
CA SER A 31 -2.81 0.63 -10.22
C SER A 31 -4.07 0.82 -11.05
N THR A 32 -5.20 1.15 -10.41
CA THR A 32 -6.45 1.39 -11.14
C THR A 32 -6.34 2.57 -12.10
N ARG A 33 -5.69 3.66 -11.70
CA ARG A 33 -5.42 4.80 -12.59
C ARG A 33 -4.48 4.43 -13.74
N ALA A 34 -3.47 3.59 -13.49
CA ALA A 34 -2.60 3.08 -14.55
C ALA A 34 -3.42 2.29 -15.58
N GLY A 35 -4.33 1.45 -15.12
CA GLY A 35 -5.29 0.73 -15.96
C GLY A 35 -6.20 1.67 -16.74
N ALA A 36 -6.80 2.64 -16.07
CA ALA A 36 -7.75 3.58 -16.65
C ALA A 36 -7.14 4.52 -17.70
N LEU A 37 -5.85 4.87 -17.56
CA LEU A 37 -5.17 5.81 -18.46
C LEU A 37 -4.38 5.14 -19.57
N TYR A 38 -3.84 3.94 -19.34
CA TYR A 38 -2.91 3.27 -20.28
C TYR A 38 -3.34 1.84 -20.62
N GLY A 39 -4.54 1.40 -20.22
CA GLY A 39 -4.99 0.03 -20.36
C GLY A 39 -4.00 -0.93 -19.68
N PHE A 40 -3.45 -1.86 -20.46
CA PHE A 40 -2.43 -2.79 -19.97
C PHE A 40 -0.99 -2.29 -20.17
N GLY A 41 -0.80 -1.09 -20.70
CA GLY A 41 0.50 -0.56 -21.13
C GLY A 41 1.51 -0.35 -20.00
N LEU A 42 1.02 -0.27 -18.76
CA LEU A 42 1.81 -0.14 -17.53
C LEU A 42 1.78 -1.38 -16.64
N LEU A 43 1.22 -2.50 -17.10
CA LEU A 43 1.19 -3.75 -16.32
C LEU A 43 2.60 -4.23 -15.99
N TRP A 44 3.52 -4.11 -16.95
CA TRP A 44 4.94 -4.44 -16.73
C TRP A 44 5.55 -3.62 -15.59
N ALA A 45 5.22 -2.33 -15.48
CA ALA A 45 5.77 -1.43 -14.48
C ALA A 45 5.29 -1.80 -13.08
N VAL A 46 4.00 -2.16 -12.95
CA VAL A 46 3.42 -2.65 -11.69
C VAL A 46 4.08 -3.96 -11.27
N ILE A 47 4.26 -4.91 -12.19
CA ILE A 47 4.90 -6.21 -11.90
C ILE A 47 6.37 -5.99 -11.50
N LEU A 48 7.14 -5.23 -12.29
CA LEU A 48 8.56 -4.97 -11.99
C LEU A 48 8.74 -4.24 -10.67
N ALA A 49 7.93 -3.23 -10.37
CA ALA A 49 8.01 -2.50 -9.10
C ALA A 49 7.82 -3.43 -7.90
N ASN A 50 6.86 -4.37 -7.98
CA ASN A 50 6.65 -5.37 -6.94
C ASN A 50 7.78 -6.40 -6.86
N VAL A 51 8.25 -6.93 -7.98
CA VAL A 51 9.31 -7.95 -7.97
C VAL A 51 10.63 -7.36 -7.48
N LEU A 52 11.04 -6.21 -7.99
CA LEU A 52 12.33 -5.58 -7.68
C LEU A 52 12.40 -5.07 -6.24
N LYS A 53 11.27 -4.68 -5.64
CA LYS A 53 11.27 -4.16 -4.27
C LYS A 53 11.15 -5.23 -3.19
N TYR A 54 10.77 -6.46 -3.53
CA TYR A 54 10.61 -7.54 -2.56
C TYR A 54 11.81 -7.69 -1.61
N PRO A 55 13.08 -7.73 -2.09
CA PRO A 55 14.22 -7.89 -1.21
C PRO A 55 14.29 -6.79 -0.14
N PHE A 56 14.06 -5.53 -0.52
CA PHE A 56 14.17 -4.38 0.40
C PHE A 56 13.23 -4.50 1.60
N PHE A 57 12.03 -5.06 1.40
CA PHE A 57 11.08 -5.25 2.49
C PHE A 57 11.32 -6.55 3.27
N GLU A 58 11.71 -7.63 2.59
CA GLU A 58 12.07 -8.91 3.21
C GLU A 58 13.24 -8.77 4.18
N TYR A 59 14.23 -7.93 3.84
CA TYR A 59 15.34 -7.61 4.74
C TYR A 59 14.87 -7.00 6.07
N GLY A 60 13.71 -6.35 6.10
CA GLY A 60 13.03 -5.90 7.33
C GLY A 60 12.80 -7.03 8.33
N SER A 61 12.05 -8.05 7.91
CA SER A 61 11.73 -9.20 8.77
C SER A 61 12.95 -10.07 9.03
N ARG A 62 13.81 -10.28 8.02
CA ARG A 62 15.06 -11.06 8.15
C ARG A 62 16.00 -10.45 9.19
N TYR A 63 16.24 -9.14 9.12
CA TYR A 63 17.13 -8.45 10.05
C TYR A 63 16.61 -8.56 11.48
N ALA A 64 15.32 -8.28 11.68
CA ALA A 64 14.66 -8.37 12.99
C ALA A 64 14.76 -9.77 13.61
N ASN A 65 14.51 -10.82 12.82
CA ASN A 65 14.57 -12.20 13.29
C ASN A 65 15.99 -12.63 13.68
N ILE A 66 17.01 -12.29 12.89
CA ILE A 66 18.39 -12.73 13.15
C ILE A 66 19.04 -11.92 14.27
N LYS A 67 18.84 -10.60 14.29
CA LYS A 67 19.53 -9.71 15.23
C LYS A 67 18.77 -9.48 16.53
N GLY A 68 17.48 -9.82 16.58
CA GLY A 68 16.61 -9.49 17.71
C GLY A 68 16.46 -7.97 17.94
N LYS A 69 16.78 -7.16 16.93
CA LYS A 69 16.76 -5.69 16.96
C LYS A 69 16.17 -5.15 15.65
N SER A 70 15.64 -3.93 15.70
CA SER A 70 14.98 -3.34 14.53
C SER A 70 16.01 -2.85 13.50
N ILE A 71 15.58 -2.60 12.26
CA ILE A 71 16.45 -1.94 11.26
C ILE A 71 16.90 -0.54 11.77
N ILE A 72 16.07 0.14 12.56
CA ILE A 72 16.41 1.44 13.15
C ILE A 72 17.59 1.31 14.12
N ASP A 73 17.62 0.24 14.93
CA ASP A 73 18.78 -0.09 15.75
C ASP A 73 20.02 -0.37 14.87
N GLY A 74 19.83 -1.05 13.74
CA GLY A 74 20.90 -1.28 12.76
C GLY A 74 21.47 0.01 12.15
N TYR A 75 20.61 0.99 11.85
CA TYR A 75 21.05 2.32 11.42
C TYR A 75 21.87 3.01 12.51
N ARG A 76 21.43 2.93 13.77
CA ARG A 76 22.20 3.47 14.90
C ARG A 76 23.56 2.78 15.04
N ASP A 77 23.61 1.45 14.91
CA ASP A 77 24.83 0.65 15.02
C ASP A 77 25.81 0.94 13.87
N THR A 78 25.31 1.35 12.70
CA THR A 78 26.13 1.82 11.56
C THR A 78 26.69 3.23 11.81
N GLY A 79 25.91 4.10 12.46
CA GLY A 79 26.35 5.41 12.89
C GLY A 79 25.18 6.37 13.09
N ARG A 80 25.33 7.30 14.04
CA ARG A 80 24.27 8.29 14.35
C ARG A 80 23.85 9.14 13.14
N TRP A 81 24.76 9.38 12.19
CA TRP A 81 24.44 10.14 10.98
C TRP A 81 23.42 9.40 10.07
N VAL A 82 23.46 8.06 10.01
CA VAL A 82 22.49 7.25 9.26
C VAL A 82 21.11 7.34 9.90
N LEU A 83 21.06 7.32 11.23
CA LEU A 83 19.82 7.50 11.97
C LEU A 83 19.19 8.88 11.71
N TRP A 84 20.01 9.95 11.69
CA TRP A 84 19.54 11.29 11.33
C TRP A 84 19.07 11.37 9.88
N LEU A 85 19.79 10.75 8.94
CA LEU A 85 19.37 10.69 7.54
C LEU A 85 18.02 9.99 7.40
N TYR A 86 17.86 8.82 8.03
CA TYR A 86 16.58 8.09 8.06
C TYR A 86 15.47 8.92 8.69
N PHE A 87 15.73 9.60 9.80
CA PHE A 87 14.77 10.50 10.43
C PHE A 87 14.33 11.62 9.49
N LEU A 88 15.25 12.27 8.78
CA LEU A 88 14.91 13.32 7.81
C LEU A 88 14.10 12.79 6.63
N ILE A 89 14.41 11.57 6.14
CA ILE A 89 13.64 10.91 5.09
C ILE A 89 12.22 10.64 5.56
N VAL A 90 12.04 10.05 6.75
CA VAL A 90 10.72 9.74 7.32
C VAL A 90 9.92 11.02 7.61
N LEU A 91 10.57 12.04 8.17
CA LEU A 91 9.93 13.32 8.44
C LEU A 91 9.43 13.97 7.15
N SER A 92 10.24 13.92 6.09
CA SER A 92 9.85 14.43 4.77
C SER A 92 8.75 13.59 4.14
N SER A 93 8.89 12.25 4.15
CA SER A 93 7.93 11.32 3.54
C SER A 93 6.57 11.41 4.20
N MET A 94 6.49 11.60 5.52
CA MET A 94 5.25 11.71 6.26
C MET A 94 4.32 12.80 5.71
N PHE A 95 4.85 13.97 5.35
CA PHE A 95 4.02 15.04 4.76
C PHE A 95 3.46 14.65 3.39
N PHE A 96 4.27 14.00 2.54
CA PHE A 96 3.81 13.51 1.23
C PHE A 96 2.79 12.38 1.36
N VAL A 97 3.01 11.42 2.26
CA VAL A 97 2.08 10.34 2.56
C VAL A 97 0.75 10.90 3.05
N ALA A 98 0.79 11.79 4.05
CA ALA A 98 -0.41 12.39 4.63
C ALA A 98 -1.18 13.25 3.60
N ALA A 99 -0.47 14.01 2.76
CA ALA A 99 -1.09 14.79 1.69
C ALA A 99 -1.73 13.89 0.63
N ALA A 100 -1.04 12.82 0.19
CA ALA A 100 -1.56 11.91 -0.83
C ALA A 100 -2.79 11.14 -0.33
N VAL A 101 -2.71 10.53 0.86
CA VAL A 101 -3.84 9.80 1.46
C VAL A 101 -4.98 10.77 1.77
N GLY A 102 -4.69 11.92 2.38
CA GLY A 102 -5.70 12.94 2.72
C GLY A 102 -6.42 13.48 1.49
N ALA A 103 -5.70 13.80 0.42
CA ALA A 103 -6.29 14.31 -0.82
C ALA A 103 -7.20 13.27 -1.50
N VAL A 104 -6.76 12.01 -1.58
CA VAL A 104 -7.57 10.92 -2.14
C VAL A 104 -8.83 10.69 -1.31
N THR A 105 -8.70 10.57 0.02
CA THR A 105 -9.85 10.33 0.90
C THR A 105 -10.82 11.51 0.87
N ALA A 106 -10.32 12.75 0.85
CA ALA A 106 -11.15 13.94 0.73
C ALA A 106 -11.88 13.97 -0.62
N ALA A 107 -11.23 13.58 -1.72
CA ALA A 107 -11.86 13.50 -3.04
C ALA A 107 -12.98 12.45 -3.08
N PHE A 108 -12.79 11.28 -2.48
CA PHE A 108 -13.85 10.28 -2.34
C PHE A 108 -15.01 10.78 -1.48
N MET A 109 -14.71 11.40 -0.33
CA MET A 109 -15.72 11.97 0.55
C MET A 109 -16.54 13.06 -0.16
N ASP A 110 -15.87 13.93 -0.91
CA ASP A 110 -16.53 14.99 -1.68
C ASP A 110 -17.38 14.41 -2.83
N ASN A 111 -16.89 13.37 -3.51
CA ASN A 111 -17.65 12.69 -4.56
C ASN A 111 -18.95 12.06 -4.02
N LEU A 112 -18.91 11.48 -2.81
CA LEU A 112 -20.06 10.83 -2.18
C LEU A 112 -21.07 11.82 -1.57
N LEU A 113 -20.58 12.87 -0.90
CA LEU A 113 -21.42 13.79 -0.13
C LEU A 113 -21.73 15.09 -0.87
N GLY A 114 -21.01 15.38 -1.97
CA GLY A 114 -21.18 16.59 -2.77
C GLY A 114 -20.84 17.88 -2.02
N ILE A 115 -19.97 17.83 -1.01
CA ILE A 115 -19.69 18.95 -0.08
C ILE A 115 -19.29 20.22 -0.83
N SER A 116 -18.45 20.10 -1.86
CA SER A 116 -17.99 21.19 -2.72
C SER A 116 -19.12 21.87 -3.51
N ARG A 117 -20.20 21.15 -3.80
CA ARG A 117 -21.38 21.68 -4.49
C ARG A 117 -22.27 22.51 -3.56
N TRP A 118 -22.35 22.11 -2.30
CA TRP A 118 -23.15 22.79 -1.28
C TRP A 118 -22.50 24.08 -0.78
N VAL A 119 -21.17 24.11 -0.74
CA VAL A 119 -20.39 25.25 -0.24
C VAL A 119 -19.40 25.66 -1.30
N SER A 120 -19.78 26.65 -2.13
CA SER A 120 -18.90 27.22 -3.14
C SER A 120 -17.70 27.91 -2.48
N SER A 121 -16.58 27.19 -2.39
CA SER A 121 -15.33 27.70 -1.82
C SER A 121 -14.24 27.70 -2.90
N PRO A 122 -13.45 28.77 -3.02
CA PRO A 122 -12.31 28.81 -3.93
C PRO A 122 -11.34 27.65 -3.63
N GLY A 123 -11.13 26.76 -4.60
CA GLY A 123 -10.15 25.68 -4.50
C GLY A 123 -10.59 24.40 -3.76
N ASN A 124 -11.86 24.24 -3.39
CA ASN A 124 -12.41 23.00 -2.81
C ASN A 124 -11.59 22.42 -1.63
N TRP A 125 -11.02 23.27 -0.77
CA TRP A 125 -10.21 22.82 0.38
C TRP A 125 -11.06 22.31 1.56
N LEU A 126 -12.36 22.64 1.57
CA LEU A 126 -13.30 22.31 2.65
C LEU A 126 -13.42 20.81 2.96
N PRO A 127 -13.59 19.90 1.98
CA PRO A 127 -13.61 18.46 2.25
C PRO A 127 -12.32 17.98 2.91
N THR A 128 -11.17 18.50 2.47
CA THR A 128 -9.87 18.15 3.05
C THR A 128 -9.75 18.63 4.50
N ALA A 129 -10.09 19.89 4.77
CA ALA A 129 -10.09 20.42 6.14
C ALA A 129 -11.07 19.69 7.06
N GLY A 130 -12.29 19.39 6.57
CA GLY A 130 -13.29 18.62 7.30
C GLY A 130 -12.80 17.22 7.64
N LEU A 131 -12.17 16.53 6.68
CA LEU A 131 -11.56 15.21 6.91
C LEU A 131 -10.51 15.27 8.03
N PHE A 132 -9.55 16.20 7.96
CA PHE A 132 -8.51 16.32 8.99
C PHE A 132 -9.10 16.70 10.36
N ALA A 133 -10.12 17.57 10.40
CA ALA A 133 -10.80 17.91 11.65
C ALA A 133 -11.46 16.68 12.30
N ILE A 134 -12.10 15.81 11.49
CA ILE A 134 -12.66 14.54 11.97
C ILE A 134 -11.54 13.63 12.50
N CYS A 135 -10.46 13.45 11.74
CA CYS A 135 -9.33 12.62 12.15
C CYS A 135 -8.72 13.10 13.48
N ILE A 136 -8.47 14.40 13.62
CA ILE A 136 -7.94 15.00 14.85
C ILE A 136 -8.90 14.77 16.02
N THR A 137 -10.20 14.98 15.81
CA THR A 137 -11.22 14.77 16.86
C THR A 137 -11.23 13.32 17.33
N VAL A 138 -11.20 12.35 16.40
CA VAL A 138 -11.16 10.92 16.74
C VAL A 138 -9.89 10.57 17.53
N LEU A 139 -8.75 11.14 17.16
CA LEU A 139 -7.48 10.95 17.88
C LEU A 139 -7.54 11.54 19.29
N LEU A 140 -8.12 12.74 19.47
CA LEU A 140 -8.25 13.39 20.77
C LEU A 140 -9.21 12.64 21.71
N ILE A 141 -10.26 12.01 21.17
CA ILE A 141 -11.19 11.17 21.94
C ILE A 141 -10.52 9.86 22.40
N GLY A 142 -9.43 9.44 21.75
CA GLY A 142 -8.73 8.20 22.09
C GLY A 142 -9.49 6.93 21.67
N ALA A 143 -10.38 7.03 20.68
CA ALA A 143 -11.24 5.92 20.21
C ALA A 143 -10.48 4.86 19.36
N TYR A 144 -9.24 4.55 19.72
CA TYR A 144 -8.36 3.65 18.96
C TYR A 144 -8.95 2.26 18.75
N LYS A 145 -9.64 1.69 19.76
CA LYS A 145 -10.27 0.38 19.63
C LYS A 145 -11.38 0.36 18.58
N VAL A 146 -12.18 1.42 18.52
CA VAL A 146 -13.27 1.55 17.53
C VAL A 146 -12.68 1.71 16.13
N LEU A 147 -11.65 2.55 15.99
CA LEU A 147 -10.95 2.75 14.73
C LEU A 147 -10.32 1.44 14.21
N ASP A 148 -9.67 0.68 15.08
CA ASP A 148 -9.08 -0.62 14.75
C ASP A 148 -10.13 -1.63 14.27
N SER A 149 -11.29 -1.70 14.94
CA SER A 149 -12.41 -2.54 14.48
C SER A 149 -12.97 -2.09 13.13
N LEU A 150 -13.17 -0.79 12.92
CA LEU A 150 -13.69 -0.25 11.65
C LEU A 150 -12.74 -0.50 10.49
N ILE A 151 -11.44 -0.31 10.66
CA ILE A 151 -10.43 -0.57 9.62
C ILE A 151 -10.49 -2.03 9.16
N LYS A 152 -10.62 -2.98 10.09
CA LYS A 152 -10.74 -4.41 9.75
C LYS A 152 -12.00 -4.71 8.94
N ILE A 153 -13.14 -4.13 9.33
CA ILE A 153 -14.42 -4.33 8.62
C ILE A 153 -14.32 -3.73 7.22
N ILE A 154 -13.97 -2.44 7.11
CA ILE A 154 -13.89 -1.72 5.84
C ILE A 154 -12.87 -2.37 4.90
N GLY A 155 -11.68 -2.71 5.40
CA GLY A 155 -10.64 -3.37 4.62
C GLY A 155 -11.08 -4.75 4.12
N SER A 156 -11.79 -5.53 4.94
CA SER A 156 -12.31 -6.85 4.53
C SER A 156 -13.39 -6.71 3.46
N VAL A 157 -14.33 -5.79 3.64
CA VAL A 157 -15.39 -5.52 2.65
C VAL A 157 -14.77 -5.08 1.33
N LEU A 158 -13.81 -4.15 1.37
CA LEU A 158 -13.12 -3.65 0.18
C LEU A 158 -12.36 -4.74 -0.57
N LEU A 159 -11.66 -5.62 0.15
CA LEU A 159 -10.94 -6.73 -0.45
C LEU A 159 -11.92 -7.72 -1.12
N ILE A 160 -12.98 -8.12 -0.41
CA ILE A 160 -13.98 -9.05 -0.96
C ILE A 160 -14.69 -8.43 -2.16
N SER A 161 -15.14 -7.18 -2.06
CA SER A 161 -15.83 -6.50 -3.16
C SER A 161 -14.93 -6.32 -4.38
N THR A 162 -13.64 -6.03 -4.17
CA THR A 162 -12.66 -5.92 -5.27
C THR A 162 -12.46 -7.27 -5.96
N LEU A 163 -12.32 -8.36 -5.20
CA LEU A 163 -12.17 -9.70 -5.78
C LEU A 163 -13.41 -10.11 -6.57
N VAL A 164 -14.61 -9.85 -6.03
CA VAL A 164 -15.87 -10.10 -6.74
C VAL A 164 -15.93 -9.27 -8.01
N ALA A 165 -15.66 -7.96 -7.94
CA ALA A 165 -15.64 -7.07 -9.09
C ALA A 165 -14.64 -7.55 -10.15
N PHE A 166 -13.45 -7.96 -9.74
CA PHE A 166 -12.40 -8.48 -10.64
C PHE A 166 -12.89 -9.74 -11.38
N VAL A 167 -13.46 -10.71 -10.66
CA VAL A 167 -13.98 -11.95 -11.25
C VAL A 167 -15.14 -11.65 -12.21
N LEU A 168 -16.09 -10.81 -11.82
CA LEU A 168 -17.21 -10.42 -12.69
C LEU A 168 -16.72 -9.68 -13.95
N THR A 169 -15.72 -8.82 -13.81
CA THR A 169 -15.13 -8.06 -14.93
C THR A 169 -14.43 -8.99 -15.92
N LEU A 170 -13.74 -10.03 -15.44
CA LEU A 170 -13.15 -11.06 -16.30
C LEU A 170 -14.19 -11.82 -17.12
N PHE A 171 -15.36 -12.10 -16.55
CA PHE A 171 -16.44 -12.80 -17.26
C PHE A 171 -17.19 -11.92 -18.26
N ASN A 172 -17.37 -10.63 -17.95
CA ASN A 172 -18.10 -9.70 -18.84
C ASN A 172 -17.21 -9.12 -19.94
N GLY A 173 -15.89 -9.09 -19.76
CA GLY A 173 -14.96 -8.50 -20.71
C GLY A 173 -14.81 -6.97 -20.57
N PRO A 174 -13.96 -6.34 -21.39
CA PRO A 174 -13.73 -4.89 -21.34
C PRO A 174 -14.92 -4.11 -21.92
N VAL A 175 -15.19 -2.92 -21.37
CA VAL A 175 -16.25 -2.00 -21.82
C VAL A 175 -15.96 -1.45 -23.22
N SER A 176 -14.69 -1.27 -23.56
CA SER A 176 -14.23 -0.75 -24.85
C SER A 176 -13.29 -1.74 -25.52
N GLU A 177 -13.48 -2.00 -26.82
CA GLU A 177 -12.56 -2.81 -27.63
C GLU A 177 -11.29 -2.00 -27.99
N SER A 178 -10.47 -1.68 -26.99
CA SER A 178 -9.14 -1.15 -27.25
C SER A 178 -8.16 -2.30 -27.51
N PRO A 179 -7.24 -2.16 -28.49
CA PRO A 179 -6.18 -3.15 -28.68
C PRO A 179 -5.35 -3.30 -27.40
N PHE A 180 -5.10 -4.55 -27.01
CA PHE A 180 -4.25 -4.88 -25.89
C PHE A 180 -2.82 -4.41 -26.17
N THR A 181 -2.34 -3.46 -25.38
CA THR A 181 -0.95 -2.99 -25.42
C THR A 181 -0.32 -3.33 -24.09
N PHE A 182 0.67 -4.22 -24.08
CA PHE A 182 1.39 -4.58 -22.85
C PHE A 182 2.45 -3.55 -22.45
N PHE A 183 2.95 -2.79 -23.43
CA PHE A 183 4.06 -1.86 -23.27
C PHE A 183 3.76 -0.58 -24.02
N ASP A 184 3.35 0.45 -23.27
CA ASP A 184 3.18 1.79 -23.84
C ASP A 184 4.52 2.52 -23.80
N THR A 185 4.99 2.99 -24.96
CA THR A 185 6.28 3.70 -25.07
C THR A 185 6.15 5.19 -24.80
N SER A 186 4.95 5.76 -24.83
CA SER A 186 4.70 7.19 -24.61
C SER A 186 5.14 7.66 -23.23
N VAL A 187 5.08 6.75 -22.24
CA VAL A 187 5.46 6.99 -20.85
C VAL A 187 6.96 7.23 -20.65
N PHE A 188 7.80 6.99 -21.66
CA PHE A 188 9.24 7.27 -21.58
C PHE A 188 9.62 8.66 -22.08
N ASP A 189 8.69 9.42 -22.68
CA ASP A 189 8.96 10.80 -23.08
C ASP A 189 8.95 11.72 -21.84
N PRO A 190 10.11 12.29 -21.43
CA PRO A 190 10.17 13.12 -20.23
C PRO A 190 9.33 14.40 -20.31
N LYS A 191 8.89 14.80 -21.50
CA LYS A 191 8.02 15.97 -21.70
C LYS A 191 6.55 15.67 -21.45
N GLN A 192 6.17 14.40 -21.37
CA GLN A 192 4.79 13.98 -21.17
C GLN A 192 4.50 13.72 -19.69
N SER A 193 3.26 14.00 -19.28
CA SER A 193 2.80 13.72 -17.91
C SER A 193 2.89 12.22 -17.54
N GLY A 194 2.89 11.34 -18.55
CA GLY A 194 3.03 9.90 -18.35
C GLY A 194 4.37 9.49 -17.76
N PHE A 195 5.45 10.21 -18.05
CA PHE A 195 6.76 9.94 -17.45
C PHE A 195 6.77 10.20 -15.94
N LEU A 196 6.20 11.33 -15.51
CA LEU A 196 6.06 11.63 -14.08
C LEU A 196 5.12 10.65 -13.37
N PHE A 197 4.05 10.22 -14.05
CA PHE A 197 3.14 9.19 -13.54
C PHE A 197 3.85 7.84 -13.38
N LEU A 198 4.67 7.43 -14.35
CA LEU A 198 5.45 6.19 -14.27
C LEU A 198 6.42 6.22 -13.07
N ILE A 199 7.14 7.32 -12.87
CA ILE A 199 8.03 7.50 -11.72
C ILE A 199 7.24 7.40 -10.41
N ALA A 200 6.11 8.09 -10.31
CA ALA A 200 5.27 8.05 -9.11
C ALA A 200 4.70 6.64 -8.85
N LEU A 201 4.21 5.96 -9.90
CA LEU A 201 3.67 4.61 -9.85
C LEU A 201 4.74 3.61 -9.37
N MET A 202 5.89 3.55 -10.04
CA MET A 202 6.97 2.63 -9.68
C MET A 202 7.61 2.98 -8.34
N GLY A 203 7.74 4.28 -8.04
CA GLY A 203 8.27 4.79 -6.78
C GLY A 203 7.40 4.42 -5.59
N TRP A 204 6.08 4.42 -5.76
CA TRP A 204 5.13 4.14 -4.66
C TRP A 204 4.63 2.70 -4.60
N MET A 205 4.69 1.92 -5.68
CA MET A 205 4.23 0.52 -5.71
C MET A 205 5.29 -0.43 -5.09
N PRO A 206 4.94 -1.40 -4.21
CA PRO A 206 3.67 -1.53 -3.51
C PRO A 206 3.47 -0.51 -2.40
N THR A 207 4.56 -0.03 -1.80
CA THR A 207 4.60 1.06 -0.82
C THR A 207 5.98 1.72 -0.81
N ALA A 208 6.17 2.73 0.04
CA ALA A 208 7.44 3.40 0.25
C ALA A 208 8.44 2.53 1.04
N LEU A 209 9.74 2.65 0.73
CA LEU A 209 10.78 1.76 1.24
C LEU A 209 11.08 1.93 2.75
N ASP A 210 10.72 3.07 3.33
CA ASP A 210 10.81 3.34 4.76
C ASP A 210 9.94 2.41 5.60
N LEU A 211 8.88 1.82 5.01
CA LEU A 211 8.06 0.81 5.66
C LEU A 211 8.83 -0.48 6.02
N SER A 212 9.98 -0.75 5.39
CA SER A 212 10.84 -1.88 5.77
C SER A 212 11.27 -1.82 7.24
N ALA A 213 11.48 -0.62 7.79
CA ALA A 213 11.80 -0.43 9.20
C ALA A 213 10.60 -0.74 10.10
N TRP A 214 9.38 -0.41 9.67
CA TRP A 214 8.14 -0.71 10.40
C TRP A 214 7.90 -2.21 10.44
N ASN A 215 8.10 -2.89 9.32
CA ASN A 215 8.02 -4.34 9.22
C ASN A 215 9.01 -5.05 10.18
N SER A 216 10.22 -4.50 10.32
CA SER A 216 11.18 -5.00 11.31
C SER A 216 10.68 -4.86 12.76
N LEU A 217 9.99 -3.76 13.09
CA LEU A 217 9.40 -3.55 14.41
C LEU A 217 8.21 -4.49 14.66
N TRP A 218 7.34 -4.67 13.68
CA TRP A 218 6.20 -5.60 13.78
C TRP A 218 6.65 -7.04 13.97
N THR A 219 7.76 -7.43 13.32
CA THR A 219 8.36 -8.75 13.50
C THR A 219 8.80 -8.97 14.95
N LEU A 220 9.52 -8.01 15.54
CA LEU A 220 9.94 -8.09 16.94
C LEU A 220 8.76 -8.07 17.90
N GLU A 221 7.77 -7.23 17.63
CA GLU A 221 6.59 -7.11 18.47
C GLU A 221 5.75 -8.39 18.43
N ARG A 222 5.64 -9.04 17.25
CA ARG A 222 4.96 -10.33 17.14
C ARG A 222 5.68 -11.44 17.93
N ILE A 223 7.01 -11.46 17.89
CA ILE A 223 7.82 -12.40 18.68
C ILE A 223 7.56 -12.19 20.18
N LYS A 224 7.53 -10.94 20.65
CA LYS A 224 7.23 -10.60 22.05
C LYS A 224 5.81 -10.99 22.45
N GLN A 225 4.82 -10.64 21.63
CA GLN A 225 3.41 -10.91 21.92
C GLN A 225 3.07 -12.40 21.97
N THR A 226 3.74 -13.22 21.15
CA THR A 226 3.47 -14.66 21.08
C THR A 226 4.40 -15.51 21.94
N GLY A 227 5.50 -14.94 22.44
CA GLY A 227 6.56 -15.67 23.14
C GLY A 227 7.26 -16.71 22.27
N TYR A 228 6.99 -16.72 20.96
CA TYR A 228 7.53 -17.66 20.00
C TYR A 228 8.51 -16.93 19.10
N HIS A 229 9.72 -17.47 18.99
CA HIS A 229 10.73 -16.99 18.06
C HIS A 229 10.72 -17.88 16.81
N PRO A 230 10.11 -17.46 15.69
CA PRO A 230 10.09 -18.25 14.48
C PRO A 230 11.51 -18.45 13.96
N THR A 231 11.72 -19.53 13.22
CA THR A 231 12.92 -19.68 12.41
C THR A 231 12.98 -18.61 11.33
N LEU A 232 14.17 -18.35 10.78
CA LEU A 232 14.32 -17.41 9.67
C LEU A 232 13.42 -17.80 8.49
N LYS A 233 13.34 -19.09 8.18
CA LYS A 233 12.48 -19.60 7.11
C LYS A 233 11.00 -19.30 7.36
N GLU A 234 10.49 -19.57 8.57
CA GLU A 234 9.09 -19.26 8.92
C GLU A 234 8.79 -17.76 8.82
N THR A 235 9.75 -16.91 9.20
CA THR A 235 9.61 -15.45 9.09
C THR A 235 9.56 -14.99 7.63
N ILE A 236 10.43 -15.53 6.77
CA ILE A 236 10.45 -15.20 5.34
C ILE A 236 9.20 -15.72 4.64
N ASP A 237 8.78 -16.96 4.95
CA ASP A 237 7.59 -17.57 4.37
C ASP A 237 6.33 -16.78 4.77
N GLU A 238 6.23 -16.32 6.02
CA GLU A 238 5.13 -15.47 6.51
C GLU A 238 5.12 -14.08 5.85
N PHE A 239 6.27 -13.41 5.80
CA PHE A 239 6.37 -12.10 5.16
C PHE A 239 6.09 -12.21 3.65
N GLY A 240 6.66 -13.22 3.00
CA GLY A 240 6.47 -13.51 1.58
C GLY A 240 5.00 -13.78 1.25
N PHE A 241 4.28 -14.51 2.10
CA PHE A 241 2.83 -14.73 1.93
C PHE A 241 2.06 -13.40 1.87
N GLY A 242 2.30 -12.50 2.83
CA GLY A 242 1.66 -11.18 2.85
C GLY A 242 2.07 -10.30 1.66
N TYR A 243 3.37 -10.23 1.38
CA TYR A 243 3.91 -9.44 0.27
C TYR A 243 3.33 -9.87 -1.07
N TRP A 244 3.40 -11.16 -1.41
CA TRP A 244 2.96 -11.65 -2.72
C TRP A 244 1.45 -11.62 -2.87
N THR A 245 0.69 -11.78 -1.77
CA THR A 245 -0.75 -11.57 -1.79
C THR A 245 -1.09 -10.13 -2.19
N SER A 246 -0.38 -9.14 -1.63
CA SER A 246 -0.53 -7.75 -2.07
C SER A 246 -0.07 -7.57 -3.52
N ALA A 247 1.11 -8.07 -3.88
CA ALA A 247 1.67 -7.90 -5.22
C ALA A 247 0.75 -8.46 -6.32
N ILE A 248 0.03 -9.55 -6.06
CA ILE A 248 -0.96 -10.13 -6.99
C ILE A 248 -2.21 -9.25 -7.12
N LEU A 249 -2.63 -8.58 -6.03
CA LEU A 249 -3.76 -7.66 -6.08
C LEU A 249 -3.47 -6.43 -6.95
N ALA A 250 -2.20 -6.00 -7.07
CA ALA A 250 -1.87 -4.80 -7.85
C ALA A 250 -2.25 -4.91 -9.34
N PRO A 251 -1.92 -6.00 -10.07
CA PRO A 251 -2.46 -6.28 -11.40
C PRO A 251 -3.98 -6.38 -11.46
N CYS A 252 -4.65 -6.94 -10.43
CA CYS A 252 -6.11 -7.03 -10.41
C CYS A 252 -6.76 -5.64 -10.45
N PHE A 253 -6.23 -4.68 -9.67
CA PHE A 253 -6.69 -3.29 -9.69
C PHE A 253 -6.42 -2.59 -11.02
N LEU A 254 -5.28 -2.90 -11.66
CA LEU A 254 -4.97 -2.38 -13.00
C LEU A 254 -5.95 -2.93 -14.04
N LEU A 255 -6.24 -4.23 -14.00
CA LEU A 255 -7.22 -4.84 -14.89
C LEU A 255 -8.59 -4.20 -14.72
N LEU A 256 -9.04 -3.95 -13.48
CA LEU A 256 -10.30 -3.25 -13.22
C LEU A 256 -10.33 -1.86 -13.88
N GLY A 257 -9.25 -1.09 -13.78
CA GLY A 257 -9.15 0.20 -14.47
C GLY A 257 -9.18 0.07 -15.99
N ALA A 258 -8.44 -0.91 -16.53
CA ALA A 258 -8.34 -1.15 -17.97
C ALA A 258 -9.65 -1.65 -18.58
N TYR A 259 -10.41 -2.48 -17.88
CA TYR A 259 -11.65 -3.04 -18.40
C TYR A 259 -12.85 -2.12 -18.19
N LEU A 260 -12.89 -1.35 -17.10
CA LEU A 260 -14.07 -0.56 -16.74
C LEU A 260 -13.99 0.93 -17.15
N ILE A 261 -12.79 1.48 -17.35
CA ILE A 261 -12.59 2.92 -17.54
C ILE A 261 -11.83 3.26 -18.82
N TYR A 262 -10.87 2.42 -19.24
CA TYR A 262 -10.01 2.73 -20.38
C TYR A 262 -10.75 2.61 -21.72
N GLY A 263 -10.53 3.58 -22.61
CA GLY A 263 -11.18 3.71 -23.91
C GLY A 263 -11.70 5.13 -24.14
#